data_AF-A0A542Y725-F1
#
_entry.id   AF-A0A542Y725-F1
#
_cell.length_a   1.000
_cell.length_b   1.000
_cell.length_c   1.000
_cell.angle_alpha   90.00
_cell.angle_beta   90.00
_cell.angle_gamma   90.00
#
_symmetry.space_group_name_H-M   'P 1'
#
loop_
_entity.id
_entity.type
_entity.pdbx_description
1 polymer ?
#
loop_
_entity_poly.entity_id
_entity_poly.type
_entity_poly.pdbx_seq_one_letter_code
_entity_poly.pdbx_strand_id
1 'polypeptide(L)'
;MPRKQHLSRATVSRAAILTLLTAGVSLTGCSPVAEVSVPKADPAEEFFADEELELTAKIVAGEAPDDLFWSIPQPLPDGWEIEDFPEERVAQVTVSPYCIIQFHQSVGHADSESPDSAEVARDFTLELGQEAFNTEVTVQQEEPVMLGAFVNDGALEAQFAFAKASFAAEAEPQLGGTTYAYRAGSYALIAVATCGDHEYPKQGEDMRALIENSRASVTFASEG
;
A
#
# COMPACT_ATOMS: atom_id res chain seq x y z
N MET A 1 1.36 48.36 -20.50
CA MET A 1 1.15 47.59 -21.75
C MET A 1 0.64 46.20 -21.36
N PRO A 2 -0.25 45.58 -22.17
CA PRO A 2 -1.34 44.74 -21.65
C PRO A 2 -1.01 43.26 -21.46
N ARG A 3 -1.77 42.65 -20.52
CA ARG A 3 -1.93 41.21 -20.27
C ARG A 3 -2.28 40.43 -21.54
N LYS A 4 -1.72 39.23 -21.70
CA LYS A 4 -2.36 38.14 -22.45
C LYS A 4 -2.45 36.89 -21.58
N GLN A 5 -3.70 36.52 -21.32
CA GLN A 5 -4.14 35.24 -20.79
C GLN A 5 -4.09 34.21 -21.92
N HIS A 6 -3.68 32.97 -21.62
CA HIS A 6 -4.11 31.80 -22.38
C HIS A 6 -4.61 30.73 -21.41
N LEU A 7 -5.93 30.60 -21.39
CA LEU A 7 -6.66 29.43 -20.94
C LEU A 7 -6.47 28.30 -21.98
N SER A 8 -6.26 27.06 -21.53
CA SER A 8 -6.66 25.89 -22.30
C SER A 8 -7.08 24.74 -21.39
N ARG A 9 -8.41 24.66 -21.25
CA ARG A 9 -9.28 23.47 -21.23
C ARG A 9 -8.88 22.23 -20.43
N ALA A 10 -9.66 22.03 -19.37
CA ALA A 10 -9.99 20.77 -18.74
C ALA A 10 -10.56 19.74 -19.72
N THR A 11 -10.23 18.47 -19.48
CA THR A 11 -11.00 17.32 -19.97
C THR A 11 -11.38 16.47 -18.76
N VAL A 12 -12.61 16.64 -18.29
CA VAL A 12 -13.32 15.73 -17.38
C VAL A 12 -14.49 15.18 -18.17
N SER A 13 -14.56 13.87 -18.34
CA SER A 13 -15.76 13.15 -18.77
C SER A 13 -15.71 11.78 -18.08
N ARG A 14 -16.61 11.52 -17.12
CA ARG A 14 -17.96 10.93 -17.29
C ARG A 14 -17.85 9.43 -17.56
N ALA A 15 -18.52 8.53 -16.84
CA ALA A 15 -19.92 8.63 -16.48
C ALA A 15 -20.30 7.74 -15.29
N ALA A 16 -21.16 8.27 -14.43
CA ALA A 16 -22.08 7.51 -13.60
C ALA A 16 -23.24 7.02 -14.46
N ILE A 17 -23.67 5.77 -14.30
CA ILE A 17 -24.92 5.26 -14.88
C ILE A 17 -25.92 5.03 -13.76
N LEU A 18 -26.92 5.92 -13.70
CA LEU A 18 -28.13 5.75 -12.91
C LEU A 18 -29.18 5.02 -13.76
N THR A 19 -29.95 4.18 -13.07
CA THR A 19 -31.10 3.37 -13.45
C THR A 19 -32.22 4.09 -14.22
N LEU A 20 -32.99 3.33 -15.02
CA LEU A 20 -34.43 3.59 -15.22
C LEU A 20 -35.22 2.34 -15.63
N LEU A 21 -36.37 2.19 -14.96
CA LEU A 21 -37.38 1.14 -15.05
C LEU A 21 -38.41 1.36 -16.19
N THR A 22 -39.07 0.24 -16.55
CA THR A 22 -40.50 0.05 -16.92
C THR A 22 -41.08 0.52 -18.26
N ALA A 23 -41.37 -0.48 -19.09
CA ALA A 23 -42.66 -0.87 -19.68
C ALA A 23 -43.63 0.17 -20.30
N GLY A 24 -44.04 -0.09 -21.55
CA GLY A 24 -45.45 -0.06 -21.94
C GLY A 24 -45.83 0.52 -23.31
N VAL A 25 -46.55 -0.30 -24.08
CA VAL A 25 -47.53 0.01 -25.15
C VAL A 25 -47.09 -0.14 -26.62
N SER A 26 -47.75 -1.12 -27.25
CA SER A 26 -47.78 -1.49 -28.66
C SER A 26 -48.47 -0.47 -29.56
N LEU A 27 -48.09 -0.42 -30.85
CA LEU A 27 -49.02 -0.29 -31.99
C LEU A 27 -48.30 -0.60 -33.32
N THR A 28 -48.85 -1.63 -33.99
CA THR A 28 -48.87 -1.95 -35.43
C THR A 28 -48.04 -1.13 -36.41
N GLY A 29 -47.14 -1.82 -37.12
CA GLY A 29 -46.57 -1.37 -38.38
C GLY A 29 -45.73 -2.47 -39.02
N CYS A 30 -46.26 -3.15 -40.04
CA CYS A 30 -45.50 -4.09 -40.87
C CYS A 30 -44.36 -3.33 -41.57
N SER A 31 -43.13 -3.66 -41.24
CA SER A 31 -41.94 -3.27 -42.00
C SER A 31 -41.05 -4.52 -42.15
N PRO A 32 -40.34 -4.64 -43.29
CA PRO A 32 -39.63 -5.86 -43.65
C PRO A 32 -38.55 -6.18 -42.61
N VAL A 33 -38.42 -7.47 -42.31
CA VAL A 33 -37.40 -8.06 -41.44
C VAL A 33 -36.03 -7.65 -41.96
N ALA A 34 -35.44 -6.61 -41.35
CA ALA A 34 -34.01 -6.39 -41.43
C ALA A 34 -33.35 -7.51 -40.62
N GLU A 35 -32.42 -8.23 -41.24
CA GLU A 35 -31.56 -9.19 -40.55
C GLU A 35 -30.95 -8.51 -39.32
N VAL A 36 -31.40 -8.94 -38.14
CA VAL A 36 -30.75 -8.60 -36.88
C VAL A 36 -29.38 -9.26 -36.96
N SER A 37 -28.38 -8.45 -37.31
CA SER A 37 -26.98 -8.80 -37.15
C SER A 37 -26.81 -9.02 -35.65
N VAL A 38 -26.73 -10.29 -35.24
CA VAL A 38 -26.39 -10.68 -33.88
C VAL A 38 -25.11 -9.93 -33.54
N PRO A 39 -25.05 -9.14 -32.45
CA PRO A 39 -23.79 -8.58 -32.01
C PRO A 39 -22.83 -9.77 -31.84
N LYS A 40 -21.81 -9.82 -32.69
CA LYS A 40 -20.71 -10.76 -32.49
C LYS A 40 -20.18 -10.42 -31.11
N ALA A 41 -20.39 -11.33 -30.15
CA ALA A 41 -19.80 -11.18 -28.83
C ALA A 41 -18.33 -10.87 -29.04
N ASP A 42 -17.86 -9.75 -28.49
CA ASP A 42 -16.43 -9.50 -28.40
C ASP A 42 -15.80 -10.76 -27.80
N PRO A 43 -14.70 -11.28 -28.39
CA PRO A 43 -14.01 -12.40 -27.78
C PRO A 43 -13.65 -11.98 -26.35
N ALA A 44 -13.94 -12.87 -25.41
CA ALA A 44 -13.68 -12.65 -23.99
C ALA A 44 -12.25 -12.11 -23.80
N GLU A 45 -12.18 -10.97 -23.13
CA GLU A 45 -10.97 -10.25 -22.79
C GLU A 45 -10.00 -11.16 -22.01
N GLU A 46 -8.72 -11.06 -22.41
CA GLU A 46 -7.50 -11.38 -21.67
C GLU A 46 -7.55 -12.58 -20.72
N PHE A 47 -7.25 -13.75 -21.28
CA PHE A 47 -6.71 -14.85 -20.50
C PHE A 47 -5.33 -14.40 -19.98
N PHE A 48 -5.23 -14.19 -18.67
CA PHE A 48 -3.94 -14.09 -17.98
C PHE A 48 -2.99 -15.15 -18.50
N ALA A 49 -1.73 -14.79 -18.78
CA ALA A 49 -0.72 -15.78 -19.15
C ALA A 49 -0.62 -16.83 -18.01
N ASP A 50 -0.36 -18.09 -18.33
CA ASP A 50 -0.30 -19.18 -17.34
C ASP A 50 0.65 -18.85 -16.16
N GLU A 51 1.73 -18.09 -16.43
CA GLU A 51 2.68 -17.59 -15.44
C GLU A 51 2.08 -16.56 -14.47
N GLU A 52 1.22 -15.66 -14.94
CA GLU A 52 0.55 -14.67 -14.09
C GLU A 52 -0.51 -15.30 -13.19
N LEU A 53 -1.20 -16.33 -13.71
CA LEU A 53 -2.12 -17.15 -12.91
C LEU A 53 -1.39 -17.92 -11.81
N GLU A 54 -0.21 -18.48 -12.12
CA GLU A 54 0.63 -19.15 -11.13
C GLU A 54 1.08 -18.16 -10.03
N LEU A 55 1.61 -17.00 -10.40
CA LEU A 55 2.03 -15.97 -9.44
C LEU A 55 0.87 -15.49 -8.56
N THR A 56 -0.30 -15.25 -9.17
CA THR A 56 -1.50 -14.89 -8.42
C THR A 56 -1.89 -16.00 -7.44
N ALA A 57 -1.79 -17.27 -7.85
CA ALA A 57 -2.07 -18.40 -6.98
C ALA A 57 -1.08 -18.47 -5.79
N LYS A 58 0.22 -18.25 -6.02
CA LYS A 58 1.23 -18.21 -4.93
C LYS A 58 0.93 -17.13 -3.90
N ILE A 59 0.59 -15.93 -4.37
CA ILE A 59 0.21 -14.79 -3.52
C ILE A 59 -1.05 -15.10 -2.71
N VAL A 60 -2.10 -15.61 -3.37
CA VAL A 60 -3.38 -15.94 -2.71
C VAL A 60 -3.23 -17.10 -1.73
N ALA A 61 -2.35 -18.06 -2.03
CA ALA A 61 -2.02 -19.16 -1.14
C ALA A 61 -1.17 -18.72 0.07
N GLY A 62 -0.66 -17.48 0.08
CA GLY A 62 0.22 -16.97 1.13
C GLY A 62 1.58 -17.67 1.15
N GLU A 63 2.06 -18.10 -0.03
CA GLU A 63 3.39 -18.69 -0.15
C GLU A 63 4.46 -17.71 0.33
N ALA A 64 5.50 -18.23 0.98
CA ALA A 64 6.60 -17.40 1.44
C ALA A 64 7.40 -16.93 0.22
N PRO A 65 7.63 -15.62 0.03
CA PRO A 65 8.49 -15.13 -1.04
C PRO A 65 9.96 -15.44 -0.74
N ASP A 66 10.80 -15.44 -1.76
CA ASP A 66 12.26 -15.54 -1.58
C ASP A 66 12.83 -14.25 -1.02
N ASP A 67 12.35 -13.12 -1.57
CA ASP A 67 12.75 -11.78 -1.16
C ASP A 67 11.53 -10.88 -0.97
N LEU A 68 11.62 -10.01 0.03
CA LEU A 68 10.58 -9.06 0.39
C LEU A 68 11.22 -7.77 0.90
N PHE A 69 11.03 -6.65 0.19
CA PHE A 69 11.61 -5.35 0.54
C PHE A 69 10.67 -4.18 0.24
N TRP A 70 10.92 -3.03 0.84
CA TRP A 70 10.30 -1.75 0.56
C TRP A 70 10.96 -1.08 -0.65
N SER A 71 10.13 -0.67 -1.60
CA SER A 71 10.45 0.30 -2.64
C SER A 71 9.95 1.68 -2.19
N ILE A 72 10.87 2.49 -1.65
CA ILE A 72 10.60 3.84 -1.15
C ILE A 72 10.56 4.83 -2.33
N PRO A 73 9.53 5.69 -2.46
CA PRO A 73 9.37 6.57 -3.61
C PRO A 73 10.49 7.62 -3.68
N GLN A 74 10.88 7.96 -4.90
CA GLN A 74 11.87 8.99 -5.20
C GLN A 74 11.34 9.96 -6.27
N PRO A 75 11.70 11.26 -6.23
CA PRO A 75 12.51 11.90 -5.19
C PRO A 75 11.74 12.07 -3.87
N LEU A 76 12.48 12.17 -2.76
CA LEU A 76 11.91 12.53 -1.45
C LEU A 76 11.47 14.01 -1.40
N PRO A 77 10.57 14.36 -0.46
CA PRO A 77 10.25 15.77 -0.18
C PRO A 77 11.48 16.62 0.14
N ASP A 78 11.40 17.92 -0.14
CA ASP A 78 12.51 18.85 0.08
C ASP A 78 12.95 18.85 1.56
N GLY A 79 14.25 18.66 1.78
CA GLY A 79 14.86 18.64 3.11
C GLY A 79 14.79 17.31 3.85
N TRP A 80 14.20 16.27 3.24
CA TRP A 80 14.22 14.91 3.78
C TRP A 80 15.45 14.18 3.26
N GLU A 81 16.07 13.38 4.12
CA GLU A 81 17.29 12.64 3.80
C GLU A 81 17.08 11.16 4.07
N ILE A 82 17.63 10.29 3.23
CA ILE A 82 17.59 8.84 3.41
C ILE A 82 18.98 8.28 3.64
N GLU A 83 19.08 7.39 4.62
CA GLU A 83 20.27 6.62 4.94
C GLU A 83 19.91 5.13 4.98
N ASP A 84 20.73 4.31 4.32
CA ASP A 84 20.56 2.86 4.31
C ASP A 84 21.53 2.22 5.32
N PHE A 85 21.02 1.27 6.11
CA PHE A 85 21.74 0.44 7.08
C PHE A 85 21.67 -1.03 6.63
N PRO A 86 22.51 -1.49 5.69
CA PRO A 86 22.37 -2.81 5.08
C PRO A 86 22.53 -3.97 6.06
N GLU A 87 23.40 -3.82 7.06
CA GLU A 87 23.66 -4.85 8.09
C GLU A 87 22.43 -5.09 8.97
N GLU A 88 21.68 -4.03 9.25
CA GLU A 88 20.45 -4.07 10.05
C GLU A 88 19.20 -4.30 9.18
N ARG A 89 19.37 -4.28 7.86
CA ARG A 89 18.29 -4.32 6.87
C ARG A 89 17.26 -3.20 7.11
N VAL A 90 17.73 -2.00 7.44
CA VAL A 90 16.87 -0.83 7.68
C VAL A 90 17.22 0.28 6.70
N ALA A 91 16.21 0.96 6.17
CA ALA A 91 16.39 2.28 5.56
C ALA A 91 15.69 3.33 6.42
N GLN A 92 16.36 4.43 6.74
CA GLN A 92 15.83 5.50 7.57
C GLN A 92 15.68 6.78 6.75
N VAL A 93 14.51 7.39 6.81
CA VAL A 93 14.26 8.74 6.29
C VAL A 93 14.20 9.71 7.45
N THR A 94 15.14 10.65 7.50
CA THR A 94 15.11 11.78 8.42
C THR A 94 14.25 12.89 7.83
N VAL A 95 13.18 13.23 8.55
CA VAL A 95 12.16 14.24 8.16
C VAL A 95 12.45 15.58 8.84
N SER A 96 12.85 15.51 10.11
CA SER A 96 13.31 16.63 10.93
C SER A 96 14.25 16.09 12.02
N PRO A 97 14.90 16.94 12.83
CA PRO A 97 15.66 16.49 13.99
C PRO A 97 14.84 15.68 15.01
N TYR A 98 13.51 15.72 14.94
CA TYR A 98 12.61 15.04 15.87
C TYR A 98 11.73 13.98 15.21
N CYS A 99 11.79 13.84 13.88
CA CYS A 99 10.92 12.94 13.12
C CYS A 99 11.74 12.06 12.19
N ILE A 100 11.50 10.75 12.27
CA ILE A 100 12.11 9.76 11.38
C ILE A 100 11.06 8.76 10.88
N ILE A 101 11.32 8.19 9.71
CA ILE A 101 10.63 7.01 9.20
C ILE A 101 11.66 5.90 9.08
N GLN A 102 11.40 4.73 9.65
CA GLN A 102 12.26 3.56 9.47
C GLN A 102 11.51 2.49 8.67
N PHE A 103 12.15 1.98 7.63
CA PHE A 103 11.69 0.89 6.79
C PHE A 103 12.56 -0.33 7.08
N HIS A 104 12.02 -1.29 7.82
CA HIS A 104 12.68 -2.56 8.10
C HIS A 104 12.37 -3.53 6.97
N GLN A 105 13.44 -3.95 6.30
CA GLN A 105 13.43 -4.88 5.18
C GLN A 105 13.47 -6.31 5.73
N SER A 106 12.51 -7.14 5.30
CA SER A 106 12.43 -8.60 5.57
C SER A 106 13.08 -9.04 6.89
N VAL A 107 12.31 -8.95 7.97
CA VAL A 107 12.66 -9.62 9.23
C VAL A 107 12.11 -11.04 9.19
N GLY A 108 12.97 -12.04 9.38
CA GLY A 108 12.57 -13.44 9.43
C GLY A 108 11.86 -13.75 10.75
N HIS A 109 10.54 -13.92 10.72
CA HIS A 109 9.72 -14.49 11.80
C HIS A 109 9.27 -15.87 11.37
N ALA A 110 10.06 -16.90 11.69
CA ALA A 110 9.89 -18.24 11.17
C ALA A 110 9.24 -19.20 12.19
N ASP A 111 7.92 -19.34 12.16
CA ASP A 111 7.18 -20.47 12.74
C ASP A 111 5.67 -20.47 12.39
N SER A 112 5.00 -21.61 12.57
CA SER A 112 3.56 -21.76 12.34
C SER A 112 2.69 -21.11 13.43
N GLU A 113 3.30 -20.67 14.53
CA GLU A 113 2.68 -19.82 15.56
C GLU A 113 2.99 -18.33 15.36
N SER A 114 3.63 -18.00 14.24
CA SER A 114 4.12 -16.65 14.06
C SER A 114 2.97 -15.62 13.95
N PRO A 115 3.16 -14.42 14.53
CA PRO A 115 2.13 -13.40 14.66
C PRO A 115 1.59 -12.93 13.31
N ASP A 116 0.30 -12.62 13.22
CA ASP A 116 -0.26 -12.00 12.00
C ASP A 116 0.28 -10.56 11.79
N SER A 117 -0.05 -9.92 10.65
CA SER A 117 0.42 -8.54 10.37
C SER A 117 0.05 -7.54 11.48
N ALA A 118 -1.11 -7.68 12.12
CA ALA A 118 -1.58 -6.76 13.16
C ALA A 118 -0.86 -7.01 14.50
N GLU A 119 -0.56 -8.26 14.81
CA GLU A 119 0.30 -8.64 15.92
C GLU A 119 1.74 -8.16 15.70
N VAL A 120 2.31 -8.31 14.49
CA VAL A 120 3.64 -7.79 14.14
C VAL A 120 3.70 -6.27 14.33
N ALA A 121 2.73 -5.51 13.79
CA ALA A 121 2.71 -4.06 13.95
C ALA A 121 2.64 -3.64 15.43
N ARG A 122 1.83 -4.36 16.22
CA ARG A 122 1.68 -4.11 17.65
C ARG A 122 2.97 -4.41 18.41
N ASP A 123 3.51 -5.61 18.24
CA ASP A 123 4.63 -6.11 19.02
C ASP A 123 5.91 -5.33 18.71
N PHE A 124 6.16 -5.02 17.44
CA PHE A 124 7.24 -4.13 17.03
C PHE A 124 7.14 -2.76 17.70
N THR A 125 5.92 -2.20 17.77
CA THR A 125 5.70 -0.89 18.39
C THR A 125 5.94 -0.93 19.90
N LEU A 126 5.51 -2.01 20.57
CA LEU A 126 5.76 -2.21 22.00
C LEU A 126 7.25 -2.37 22.29
N GLU A 127 7.97 -3.15 21.47
CA GLU A 127 9.42 -3.32 21.54
C GLU A 127 10.15 -2.00 21.32
N LEU A 128 9.77 -1.22 20.31
CA LEU A 128 10.33 0.11 20.07
C LEU A 128 10.16 1.04 21.28
N GLY A 129 8.98 1.03 21.91
CA GLY A 129 8.73 1.75 23.16
C GLY A 129 9.71 1.36 24.27
N GLN A 130 9.86 0.06 24.51
CA GLN A 130 10.68 -0.47 25.59
C GLN A 130 12.19 -0.30 25.33
N GLU A 131 12.65 -0.63 24.13
CA GLU A 131 14.07 -0.74 23.82
C GLU A 131 14.66 0.57 23.31
N ALA A 132 13.97 1.27 22.39
CA ALA A 132 14.50 2.49 21.79
C ALA A 132 14.15 3.73 22.62
N PHE A 133 12.92 3.81 23.14
CA PHE A 133 12.45 4.99 23.88
C PHE A 133 12.51 4.83 25.40
N ASN A 134 12.73 3.61 25.89
CA ASN A 134 12.74 3.30 27.33
C ASN A 134 11.46 3.82 28.05
N THR A 135 10.30 3.67 27.40
CA THR A 135 8.99 4.06 27.94
C THR A 135 7.91 3.07 27.52
N GLU A 136 6.87 2.95 28.32
CA GLU A 136 5.65 2.23 27.90
C GLU A 136 4.92 3.05 26.83
N VAL A 137 4.46 2.37 25.77
CA VAL A 137 3.64 2.95 24.71
C VAL A 137 2.28 2.27 24.67
N THR A 138 1.24 3.08 24.49
CA THR A 138 -0.12 2.60 24.22
C THR A 138 -0.28 2.46 22.72
N VAL A 139 -0.64 1.26 22.27
CA VAL A 139 -0.84 0.95 20.84
C VAL A 139 -2.32 0.85 20.54
N GLN A 140 -2.76 1.53 19.49
CA GLN A 140 -4.11 1.46 18.96
C GLN A 140 -4.07 0.92 17.53
N GLN A 141 -4.68 -0.25 17.31
CA GLN A 141 -4.85 -0.79 15.96
C GLN A 141 -5.83 0.09 15.16
N GLU A 142 -5.50 0.34 13.90
CA GLU A 142 -6.29 1.08 12.94
C GLU A 142 -6.76 0.17 11.80
N GLU A 143 -7.63 0.70 10.94
CA GLU A 143 -8.02 -0.02 9.72
C GLU A 143 -6.77 -0.31 8.86
N PRO A 144 -6.62 -1.54 8.34
CA PRO A 144 -5.55 -1.87 7.41
C PRO A 144 -5.57 -0.99 6.17
N VAL A 145 -4.39 -0.73 5.61
CA VAL A 145 -4.24 0.01 4.35
C VAL A 145 -3.76 -0.90 3.23
N MET A 146 -4.27 -0.67 2.02
CA MET A 146 -3.84 -1.41 0.83
C MET A 146 -2.66 -0.66 0.20
N LEU A 147 -1.46 -1.23 0.29
CA LEU A 147 -0.27 -0.68 -0.34
C LEU A 147 0.05 -1.43 -1.63
N GLY A 148 0.58 -0.70 -2.61
CA GLY A 148 0.99 -1.30 -3.88
C GLY A 148 2.15 -2.27 -3.70
N ALA A 149 2.24 -3.27 -4.58
CA ALA A 149 3.33 -4.21 -4.62
C ALA A 149 3.80 -4.48 -6.04
N PHE A 150 5.11 -4.55 -6.24
CA PHE A 150 5.73 -5.10 -7.44
C PHE A 150 6.10 -6.55 -7.18
N VAL A 151 5.61 -7.45 -8.01
CA VAL A 151 5.92 -8.88 -7.92
C VAL A 151 6.81 -9.24 -9.10
N ASN A 152 7.92 -9.94 -8.84
CA ASN A 152 8.93 -10.38 -9.81
C ASN A 152 9.33 -9.23 -10.76
N ASP A 153 9.95 -8.18 -10.19
CA ASP A 153 10.40 -6.99 -10.91
C ASP A 153 9.30 -6.27 -11.72
N GLY A 154 8.05 -6.34 -11.24
CA GLY A 154 6.90 -5.68 -11.86
C GLY A 154 6.21 -6.50 -12.95
N ALA A 155 6.50 -7.81 -13.05
CA ALA A 155 5.72 -8.73 -13.88
C ALA A 155 4.23 -8.75 -13.48
N LEU A 156 3.93 -8.54 -12.20
CA LEU A 156 2.58 -8.34 -11.68
C LEU A 156 2.57 -7.15 -10.69
N GLU A 157 1.61 -6.25 -10.88
CA GLU A 157 1.27 -5.23 -9.87
C GLU A 157 0.13 -5.75 -9.00
N ALA A 158 0.35 -5.78 -7.68
CA ALA A 158 -0.62 -6.24 -6.70
C ALA A 158 -0.87 -5.16 -5.63
N GLN A 159 -1.84 -5.43 -4.75
CA GLN A 159 -2.02 -4.67 -3.52
C GLN A 159 -2.03 -5.62 -2.32
N PHE A 160 -1.31 -5.25 -1.27
CA PHE A 160 -1.28 -6.01 -0.02
C PHE A 160 -1.89 -5.20 1.12
N ALA A 161 -2.61 -5.90 1.99
CA ALA A 161 -3.16 -5.33 3.20
C ALA A 161 -2.06 -5.23 4.27
N PHE A 162 -1.62 -4.02 4.56
CA PHE A 162 -0.74 -3.72 5.69
C PHE A 162 -1.59 -3.42 6.91
N ALA A 163 -1.32 -4.11 8.00
CA ALA A 163 -1.86 -3.71 9.29
C ALA A 163 -1.27 -2.37 9.69
N LYS A 164 -2.08 -1.54 10.35
CA LYS A 164 -1.70 -0.20 10.78
C LYS A 164 -1.98 -0.06 12.27
N ALA A 165 -1.04 0.54 13.00
CA ALA A 165 -1.21 0.82 14.41
C ALA A 165 -0.62 2.19 14.74
N SER A 166 -1.39 3.06 15.40
CA SER A 166 -0.86 4.27 16.01
C SER A 166 -0.38 4.00 17.42
N PHE A 167 0.56 4.83 17.88
CA PHE A 167 1.02 4.78 19.27
C PHE A 167 1.32 6.15 19.84
N ALA A 168 1.26 6.20 21.16
CA ALA A 168 1.69 7.33 21.97
C ALA A 168 2.24 6.80 23.31
N ALA A 169 3.12 7.57 23.94
CA ALA A 169 3.58 7.28 25.30
C ALA A 169 2.87 8.20 26.30
N GLU A 170 2.19 7.63 27.31
CA GLU A 170 1.55 8.45 28.35
C GLU A 170 2.57 9.21 29.20
N ALA A 171 3.73 8.58 29.47
CA ALA A 171 4.81 9.18 30.23
C ALA A 171 5.60 10.24 29.43
N GLU A 172 5.57 10.16 28.09
CA GLU A 172 6.26 11.07 27.19
C GLU A 172 5.29 11.59 26.11
N PRO A 173 4.36 12.52 26.44
CA PRO A 173 3.27 12.94 25.55
C PRO A 173 3.73 13.62 24.24
N GLN A 174 5.02 13.95 24.16
CA GLN A 174 5.66 14.49 22.97
C GLN A 174 6.01 13.41 21.94
N LEU A 175 6.03 12.13 22.34
CA LEU A 175 6.32 10.98 21.49
C LEU A 175 5.02 10.40 20.92
N GLY A 176 5.00 10.20 19.60
CA GLY A 176 3.92 9.50 18.93
C GLY A 176 4.31 9.06 17.53
N GLY A 177 3.53 8.12 16.99
CA GLY A 177 3.85 7.53 15.70
C GLY A 177 2.78 6.63 15.12
N THR A 178 3.11 6.04 13.98
CA THR A 178 2.31 5.01 13.31
C THR A 178 3.23 3.96 12.71
N THR A 179 2.89 2.71 12.96
CA THR A 179 3.58 1.53 12.45
C THR A 179 2.67 0.84 11.43
N TYR A 180 3.27 0.40 10.34
CA TYR A 180 2.67 -0.41 9.29
C TYR A 180 3.41 -1.73 9.24
N ALA A 181 2.69 -2.85 9.14
CA ALA A 181 3.32 -4.15 8.97
C ALA A 181 2.57 -5.01 7.95
N TYR A 182 3.34 -5.76 7.17
CA TYR A 182 2.84 -6.80 6.29
C TYR A 182 3.64 -8.07 6.49
N ARG A 183 2.92 -9.18 6.66
CA ARG A 183 3.49 -10.51 6.78
C ARG A 183 3.26 -11.32 5.51
N ALA A 184 4.31 -11.99 5.05
CA ALA A 184 4.24 -13.03 4.01
C ALA A 184 5.08 -14.24 4.42
N GLY A 185 4.42 -15.35 4.76
CA GLY A 185 5.10 -16.56 5.24
C GLY A 185 5.94 -16.28 6.49
N SER A 186 7.24 -16.51 6.40
CA SER A 186 8.22 -16.26 7.48
C SER A 186 8.81 -14.85 7.46
N TYR A 187 8.34 -13.95 6.60
CA TYR A 187 8.89 -12.61 6.47
C TYR A 187 7.89 -11.54 6.90
N ALA A 188 8.39 -10.44 7.45
CA ALA A 188 7.61 -9.23 7.62
C ALA A 188 8.32 -8.00 7.05
N LEU A 189 7.54 -7.10 6.47
CA LEU A 189 7.90 -5.71 6.20
C LEU A 189 7.30 -4.84 7.27
N ILE A 190 8.12 -3.94 7.81
CA ILE A 190 7.67 -2.98 8.82
C ILE A 190 8.09 -1.59 8.36
N ALA A 191 7.19 -0.62 8.47
CA ALA A 191 7.51 0.79 8.35
C ALA A 191 6.98 1.53 9.57
N VAL A 192 7.80 2.33 10.23
CA VAL A 192 7.38 3.12 11.39
C VAL A 192 7.69 4.60 11.15
N ALA A 193 6.67 5.44 11.24
CA ALA A 193 6.82 6.88 11.34
C ALA A 193 6.74 7.26 12.81
N THR A 194 7.76 7.94 13.33
CA THR A 194 7.79 8.38 14.74
C THR A 194 8.28 9.81 14.84
N CYS A 195 7.69 10.58 15.74
CA CYS A 195 8.18 11.90 16.10
C CYS A 195 8.19 12.12 17.61
N GLY A 196 9.18 12.89 18.06
CA GLY A 196 9.19 13.55 19.37
C GLY A 196 8.70 15.00 19.30
N ASP A 197 8.89 15.71 20.42
CA ASP A 197 8.65 17.16 20.57
C ASP A 197 7.30 17.68 20.04
N HIS A 198 6.25 16.86 20.13
CA HIS A 198 4.91 17.16 19.60
C HIS A 198 4.91 17.51 18.10
N GLU A 199 5.87 16.96 17.34
CA GLU A 199 5.94 17.16 15.89
C GLU A 199 5.06 16.18 15.11
N TYR A 200 4.65 15.06 15.71
CA TYR A 200 3.83 14.07 15.01
C TYR A 200 2.51 14.66 14.47
N PRO A 201 1.75 15.49 15.21
CA PRO A 201 0.55 16.13 14.66
C PRO A 201 0.81 17.12 13.52
N LYS A 202 2.06 17.57 13.31
CA LYS A 202 2.45 18.52 12.27
C LYS A 202 2.94 17.82 11.00
N GLN A 203 3.72 16.75 11.17
CA GLN A 203 4.42 16.06 10.07
C GLN A 203 3.83 14.66 9.76
N GLY A 204 3.07 14.08 10.69
CA GLY A 204 2.63 12.69 10.61
C GLY A 204 1.70 12.40 9.44
N GLU A 205 1.01 13.39 8.87
CA GLU A 205 0.26 13.21 7.62
C GLU A 205 1.20 12.96 6.44
N ASP A 206 2.21 13.81 6.25
CA ASP A 206 3.18 13.69 5.17
C ASP A 206 4.04 12.42 5.32
N MET A 207 4.40 12.07 6.55
CA MET A 207 5.17 10.84 6.84
C MET A 207 4.37 9.59 6.49
N ARG A 208 3.09 9.52 6.89
CA ARG A 208 2.19 8.43 6.52
C ARG A 208 1.97 8.39 5.02
N ALA A 209 1.82 9.54 4.35
CA ALA A 209 1.70 9.61 2.91
C ALA A 209 2.94 9.06 2.19
N LEU A 210 4.15 9.27 2.69
CA LEU A 210 5.36 8.64 2.12
C LEU A 210 5.30 7.11 2.24
N ILE A 211 4.96 6.59 3.41
CA ILE A 211 4.84 5.14 3.63
C ILE A 211 3.73 4.56 2.74
N GLU A 212 2.57 5.20 2.70
CA GLU A 212 1.41 4.72 1.94
C GLU A 212 1.59 4.83 0.42
N ASN A 213 2.53 5.66 -0.05
CA ASN A 213 2.98 5.71 -1.45
C ASN A 213 4.20 4.80 -1.73
N SER A 214 4.79 4.22 -0.69
CA SER A 214 5.82 3.18 -0.83
C SER A 214 5.17 1.87 -1.28
N ARG A 215 5.98 1.00 -1.86
CA ARG A 215 5.50 -0.29 -2.37
C ARG A 215 6.26 -1.44 -1.74
N ALA A 216 5.61 -2.59 -1.58
CA ALA A 216 6.32 -3.83 -1.37
C ALA A 216 6.95 -4.28 -2.70
N SER A 217 8.12 -4.87 -2.66
CA SER A 217 8.73 -5.55 -3.78
C SER A 217 8.98 -6.99 -3.36
N VAL A 218 8.43 -7.92 -4.14
CA VAL A 218 8.33 -9.33 -3.80
C VAL A 218 8.89 -10.16 -4.93
N THR A 219 9.72 -11.13 -4.57
CA THR A 219 10.25 -12.10 -5.54
C THR A 219 9.83 -13.50 -5.13
N PHE A 220 9.26 -14.25 -6.07
CA PHE A 220 9.00 -15.68 -5.97
C PHE A 220 9.82 -16.40 -7.04
N ALA A 221 10.49 -17.50 -6.68
CA ALA A 221 11.19 -18.35 -7.62
C ALA A 221 10.23 -18.85 -8.69
N SER A 222 10.63 -18.67 -9.95
CA SER A 222 10.08 -19.46 -11.05
C SER A 222 10.56 -20.89 -10.87
N GLU A 223 9.64 -21.86 -10.71
CA GLU A 223 10.01 -23.26 -10.88
C GLU A 223 10.47 -23.42 -12.34
N GLY A 224 11.76 -23.73 -12.54
CA GLY A 224 12.37 -23.87 -13.86
C GLY A 224 12.09 -25.21 -14.53
#